data_AF-A0A3S1CGH0-F1
#
_entry.id   AF-A0A3S1CGH0-F1
#
_cell.length_a   1.000
_cell.length_b   1.000
_cell.length_c   1.000
_cell.angle_alpha   90.00
_cell.angle_beta   90.00
_cell.angle_gamma   90.00
#
_symmetry.space_group_name_H-M   'P 1'
#
loop_
_entity.id
_entity.type
_entity.pdbx_description
1 polymer ?
#
loop_
_entity_poly.entity_id
_entity_poly.type
_entity_poly.pdbx_seq_one_letter_code
_entity_poly.pdbx_strand_id
1 'polypeptide(L)'
;MRVTVSSLRLFFYFIGALSGFGSLIALSNSGNIIDLLLNFFRLCFSVGLLYIGFTLRQMLVKSPEIIQIAINIQIIIVSVSFGISLLSRPSIPYVMGAMAGMGLMHLLCFYCLSNVKRLSTELRQLKQN
;
A
#
# COMPACT_ATOMS: atom_id res chain seq x y z
N MET A 1 -12.91 18.49 -0.27
CA MET A 1 -13.55 17.53 0.67
C MET A 1 -12.64 17.32 1.88
N ARG A 2 -13.12 17.47 3.12
CA ARG A 2 -12.34 17.09 4.31
C ARG A 2 -12.26 15.57 4.38
N VAL A 3 -11.06 15.01 4.33
CA VAL A 3 -10.84 13.57 4.45
C VAL A 3 -11.15 13.16 5.88
N THR A 4 -12.07 12.22 6.05
CA THR A 4 -12.41 11.67 7.37
C THR A 4 -11.63 10.38 7.62
N VAL A 5 -11.54 9.93 8.88
CA VAL A 5 -10.94 8.63 9.23
C VAL A 5 -11.59 7.52 8.39
N SER A 6 -12.91 7.56 8.18
CA SER A 6 -13.64 6.59 7.37
C SER A 6 -13.24 6.60 5.90
N SER A 7 -12.98 7.78 5.32
CA SER A 7 -12.47 7.91 3.95
C SER A 7 -11.10 7.25 3.82
N LEU A 8 -10.22 7.48 4.79
CA LEU A 8 -8.87 6.92 4.80
C LEU A 8 -8.88 5.39 4.99
N ARG A 9 -9.80 4.84 5.81
CA ARG A 9 -10.03 3.39 5.92
C ARG A 9 -10.40 2.76 4.59
N LEU A 10 -11.31 3.39 3.85
CA LEU A 10 -11.73 2.93 2.53
C LEU A 10 -10.53 2.85 1.57
N PHE A 11 -9.61 3.82 1.62
CA PHE A 11 -8.39 3.76 0.83
C PHE A 11 -7.48 2.57 1.21
N PHE A 12 -7.26 2.33 2.51
CA PHE A 12 -6.49 1.15 2.95
C PHE A 12 -7.14 -0.17 2.52
N TYR A 13 -8.48 -0.26 2.60
CA TYR A 13 -9.21 -1.42 2.10
C TYR A 13 -9.07 -1.61 0.60
N PHE A 14 -9.20 -0.53 -0.16
CA PHE A 14 -9.08 -0.57 -1.60
C PHE A 14 -7.67 -0.98 -2.05
N ILE A 15 -6.64 -0.37 -1.47
CA ILE A 15 -5.22 -0.69 -1.74
C ILE A 15 -4.93 -2.15 -1.36
N GLY A 16 -5.35 -2.58 -0.16
CA GLY A 16 -5.13 -3.93 0.34
C GLY A 16 -5.89 -4.99 -0.46
N ALA A 17 -7.10 -4.70 -0.93
CA ALA A 17 -7.86 -5.62 -1.78
C ALA A 17 -7.23 -5.74 -3.17
N LEU A 18 -6.92 -4.60 -3.81
CA LEU A 18 -6.33 -4.57 -5.15
C LEU A 18 -4.94 -5.24 -5.19
N SER A 19 -4.08 -4.91 -4.22
CA SER A 19 -2.76 -5.53 -4.07
C SER A 19 -2.87 -7.02 -3.74
N GLY A 20 -3.87 -7.43 -2.96
CA GLY A 20 -4.08 -8.82 -2.55
C GLY A 20 -4.52 -9.68 -3.73
N PHE A 21 -5.50 -9.19 -4.49
CA PHE A 21 -5.96 -9.83 -5.72
C PHE A 21 -4.84 -9.95 -6.76
N GLY A 22 -4.08 -8.87 -6.96
CA GLY A 22 -2.93 -8.88 -7.87
C GLY A 22 -1.85 -9.89 -7.45
N SER A 23 -1.57 -9.98 -6.15
CA SER A 23 -0.58 -10.92 -5.61
C SER A 23 -1.05 -12.38 -5.73
N LEU A 24 -2.34 -12.66 -5.54
CA LEU A 24 -2.93 -13.98 -5.75
C LEU A 24 -2.79 -14.47 -7.19
N ILE A 25 -3.14 -13.62 -8.16
CA ILE A 25 -3.01 -13.93 -9.60
C ILE A 25 -1.53 -14.11 -9.99
N ALA A 26 -0.63 -13.31 -9.40
CA ALA A 26 0.80 -13.45 -9.65
C ALA A 26 1.37 -14.73 -9.03
N LEU A 27 0.88 -15.14 -7.86
CA LEU A 27 1.27 -16.38 -7.18
C LEU A 27 0.84 -17.60 -8.00
N SER A 28 -0.40 -17.62 -8.53
CA SER A 28 -0.90 -18.73 -9.36
C SER A 28 -0.14 -18.88 -10.69
N ASN A 29 0.48 -17.81 -11.17
CA ASN A 29 1.25 -17.77 -12.42
C ASN A 29 2.77 -17.76 -12.18
N SER A 30 3.23 -17.95 -10.94
CA SER A 30 4.65 -17.88 -10.60
C SER A 30 5.37 -19.18 -11.00
N GLY A 31 6.28 -19.09 -11.97
CA GLY A 31 7.11 -20.22 -12.42
C GLY A 31 8.46 -20.31 -11.71
N ASN A 32 8.80 -19.32 -10.87
CA ASN A 32 10.12 -19.18 -10.27
C ASN A 32 10.03 -18.95 -8.75
N ILE A 33 10.96 -19.51 -7.97
CA ILE A 33 10.93 -19.48 -6.50
C ILE A 33 11.05 -18.04 -5.96
N ILE A 34 11.80 -17.19 -6.65
CA ILE A 34 12.01 -15.78 -6.28
C ILE A 34 10.71 -14.98 -6.46
N ASP A 35 10.01 -15.19 -7.57
CA ASP A 35 8.71 -14.56 -7.84
C ASP A 35 7.67 -15.02 -6.82
N LEU A 36 7.69 -16.30 -6.45
CA LEU A 36 6.78 -16.87 -5.46
C LEU A 36 7.00 -16.23 -4.08
N LEU A 37 8.25 -16.11 -3.63
CA LEU A 37 8.61 -15.43 -2.38
C LEU A 37 8.18 -13.95 -2.39
N LEU A 38 8.49 -13.21 -3.46
CA LEU A 38 8.11 -11.80 -3.59
C LEU A 38 6.59 -11.63 -3.55
N ASN A 39 5.84 -12.45 -4.28
CA ASN A 39 4.37 -12.38 -4.30
C ASN A 39 3.76 -12.81 -2.95
N PHE A 40 4.38 -13.74 -2.23
CA PHE A 40 3.97 -14.10 -0.88
C PHE A 40 4.16 -12.94 0.10
N PHE A 41 5.32 -12.27 0.07
CA PHE A 41 5.55 -11.07 0.90
C PHE A 41 4.56 -9.95 0.57
N ARG A 42 4.26 -9.73 -0.72
CA ARG A 42 3.26 -8.75 -1.15
C ARG A 42 1.87 -9.09 -0.63
N LEU A 43 1.48 -10.36 -0.64
CA LEU A 43 0.22 -10.83 -0.07
C LEU A 43 0.14 -10.54 1.43
N CYS A 44 1.18 -10.90 2.19
CA CYS A 44 1.27 -10.62 3.63
C CYS A 44 1.15 -9.13 3.94
N PHE A 45 1.84 -8.28 3.18
CA PHE A 45 1.72 -6.82 3.31
C PHE A 45 0.33 -6.32 2.97
N SER A 46 -0.32 -6.90 1.97
CA SER A 46 -1.70 -6.58 1.60
C SER A 46 -2.68 -6.82 2.75
N VAL A 47 -2.56 -7.98 3.40
CA VAL A 47 -3.35 -8.31 4.60
C VAL A 47 -3.02 -7.35 5.74
N GLY A 48 -1.74 -6.99 5.91
CA GLY A 48 -1.31 -5.97 6.86
C GLY A 48 -1.98 -4.61 6.62
N LEU A 49 -2.09 -4.16 5.38
CA LEU A 49 -2.79 -2.91 5.02
C LEU A 49 -4.29 -2.98 5.30
N LEU A 50 -4.94 -4.12 5.05
CA LEU A 50 -6.34 -4.34 5.43
C LEU A 50 -6.51 -4.26 6.96
N TYR A 51 -5.60 -4.87 7.73
CA TYR A 51 -5.61 -4.82 9.18
C TYR A 51 -5.40 -3.40 9.73
N ILE A 52 -4.49 -2.63 9.12
CA ILE A 52 -4.30 -1.21 9.41
C ILE A 52 -5.57 -0.42 9.09
N GLY A 53 -6.27 -0.72 8.00
CA GLY A 53 -7.57 -0.12 7.70
C GLY A 53 -8.60 -0.34 8.81
N PHE A 54 -8.66 -1.56 9.38
CA PHE A 54 -9.54 -1.87 10.51
C PHE A 54 -9.17 -1.08 11.78
N THR A 55 -7.89 -1.10 12.15
CA THR A 55 -7.37 -0.49 13.38
C THR A 55 -6.97 0.99 13.24
N LEU A 56 -7.21 1.60 12.08
CA LEU A 56 -6.72 2.92 11.68
C LEU A 56 -6.97 4.01 12.71
N ARG A 57 -8.20 4.09 13.25
CA ARG A 57 -8.58 5.11 14.23
C ARG A 57 -7.75 5.01 15.52
N GLN A 58 -7.47 3.79 15.99
CA GLN A 58 -6.66 3.57 17.18
C GLN A 58 -5.17 3.82 16.92
N MET A 59 -4.67 3.36 15.78
CA MET A 59 -3.27 3.53 15.38
C MET A 59 -2.90 4.98 15.09
N LEU A 60 -3.80 5.78 14.50
CA LEU A 60 -3.58 7.21 14.27
C LEU A 60 -3.35 7.99 15.57
N VAL A 61 -3.98 7.56 16.67
CA VAL A 61 -3.87 8.22 17.98
C VAL A 61 -2.68 7.70 18.78
N LYS A 62 -2.45 6.37 18.78
CA LYS A 62 -1.39 5.74 19.57
C LYS A 62 -0.02 5.81 18.90
N SER A 63 0.06 5.51 17.60
CA SER A 63 1.33 5.24 16.90
C SER A 63 1.23 5.54 15.39
N PRO A 64 1.12 6.81 14.99
CA PRO A 64 1.00 7.20 13.58
C PRO A 64 2.24 6.85 12.74
N GLU A 65 3.40 6.69 13.39
CA GLU A 65 4.66 6.30 12.77
C GLU A 65 4.61 4.90 12.16
N ILE A 66 3.92 3.95 12.80
CA ILE A 66 3.77 2.58 12.30
C ILE A 66 3.02 2.58 10.96
N ILE A 67 1.98 3.42 10.84
CA ILE A 67 1.23 3.56 9.59
C ILE A 67 2.12 4.13 8.48
N GLN A 68 2.94 5.14 8.80
CA GLN A 68 3.86 5.74 7.83
C GLN A 68 4.94 4.74 7.38
N ILE A 69 5.50 3.95 8.30
CA ILE A 69 6.45 2.89 8.00
C ILE A 69 5.81 1.85 7.08
N ALA A 70 4.59 1.40 7.38
CA ALA A 70 3.89 0.42 6.56
C ALA A 70 3.64 0.92 5.13
N ILE A 71 3.23 2.19 4.96
CA ILE A 71 3.05 2.80 3.64
C ILE A 71 4.40 2.89 2.90
N ASN A 72 5.47 3.32 3.57
CA ASN A 72 6.79 3.44 2.95
C ASN A 72 7.33 2.09 2.51
N ILE A 73 7.17 1.04 3.33
CA ILE A 73 7.59 -0.31 2.94
C ILE A 73 6.79 -0.79 1.73
N GLN A 74 5.48 -0.51 1.68
CA GLN A 74 4.66 -0.86 0.51
C GLN A 74 5.17 -0.18 -0.76
N ILE A 75 5.53 1.11 -0.70
CA ILE A 75 6.13 1.84 -1.83
C ILE A 75 7.42 1.17 -2.30
N ILE A 76 8.31 0.82 -1.36
CA ILE A 76 9.59 0.17 -1.66
C ILE A 76 9.36 -1.19 -2.32
N ILE A 77 8.49 -2.03 -1.75
CA ILE A 77 8.20 -3.36 -2.29
C ILE A 77 7.63 -3.27 -3.70
N VAL A 78 6.68 -2.36 -3.95
CA VAL A 78 6.09 -2.16 -5.28
C VAL A 78 7.16 -1.69 -6.28
N SER A 79 8.02 -0.76 -5.87
CA SER A 79 9.11 -0.23 -6.72
C SER A 79 10.15 -1.30 -7.06
N VAL A 80 10.59 -2.08 -6.08
CA VAL A 80 11.55 -3.18 -6.29
C VAL A 80 10.94 -4.26 -7.18
N SER A 81 9.69 -4.65 -6.94
CA SER A 81 8.99 -5.65 -7.75
C SER A 81 8.89 -5.22 -9.21
N PHE A 82 8.63 -3.94 -9.45
CA PHE A 82 8.61 -3.38 -10.80
C PHE A 82 9.98 -3.34 -11.45
N GLY A 83 11.02 -2.93 -10.72
CA GLY A 83 12.41 -2.95 -11.21
C GLY A 83 12.84 -4.34 -11.67
N ILE A 84 12.51 -5.38 -10.88
CA ILE A 84 12.75 -6.78 -11.23
C ILE A 84 11.94 -7.16 -12.49
N SER A 85 10.65 -6.81 -12.52
CA SER A 85 9.77 -7.15 -13.65
C SER A 85 10.22 -6.52 -14.97
N LEU A 86 10.74 -5.29 -14.94
CA LEU A 86 11.31 -4.59 -16.10
C LEU A 86 12.53 -5.33 -16.67
N LEU A 87 13.41 -5.82 -15.78
CA LEU A 87 14.60 -6.57 -16.16
C LEU A 87 14.25 -7.96 -16.72
N SER A 88 13.20 -8.60 -16.19
CA SER A 88 12.82 -9.95 -16.59
C SER A 88 11.94 -10.02 -17.85
N ARG A 89 11.10 -9.02 -18.13
CA ARG A 89 10.17 -9.02 -19.26
C ARG A 89 9.99 -7.62 -19.88
N PRO A 90 10.94 -7.15 -20.71
CA PRO A 90 10.92 -5.79 -21.28
C PRO A 90 9.95 -5.65 -22.47
N SER A 91 8.71 -6.09 -22.33
CA SER A 91 7.69 -5.88 -23.37
C SER A 91 6.98 -4.53 -23.17
N ILE A 92 6.95 -3.70 -24.21
CA ILE A 92 6.38 -2.34 -24.20
C ILE A 92 4.95 -2.28 -23.60
N PRO A 93 3.98 -3.15 -23.99
CA PRO A 93 2.63 -3.08 -23.42
C PRO A 93 2.57 -3.45 -21.94
N TYR A 94 3.42 -4.38 -21.50
CA TYR A 94 3.53 -4.75 -20.08
C TYR A 94 4.11 -3.60 -19.25
N VAL A 95 5.17 -2.96 -19.75
CA VAL A 95 5.83 -1.84 -19.08
C VAL A 95 4.87 -0.64 -18.95
N MET A 96 4.13 -0.27 -20.00
CA MET A 96 3.15 0.83 -19.92
C MET A 96 2.04 0.54 -18.90
N GLY A 97 1.47 -0.67 -18.91
CA GLY A 97 0.43 -1.07 -17.96
C GLY A 97 0.94 -1.09 -16.51
N ALA A 98 2.14 -1.62 -16.30
CA ALA A 98 2.77 -1.67 -14.99
C ALA A 98 3.19 -0.27 -14.47
N MET A 99 3.65 0.64 -15.33
CA MET A 99 3.92 2.03 -14.97
C MET A 99 2.66 2.79 -14.56
N ALA A 100 1.56 2.62 -15.30
CA ALA A 100 0.28 3.23 -14.95
C ALA A 100 -0.24 2.73 -13.60
N GLY A 101 -0.20 1.42 -13.37
CA GLY A 101 -0.59 0.81 -12.09
C GLY A 101 0.28 1.26 -10.91
N MET A 102 1.60 1.34 -11.13
CA MET A 102 2.53 1.87 -10.12
C MET A 102 2.28 3.34 -9.82
N GLY A 103 2.09 4.19 -10.83
CA GLY A 103 1.83 5.62 -10.63
C GLY A 103 0.58 5.86 -9.79
N LEU A 104 -0.47 5.10 -10.06
CA LEU A 104 -1.72 5.14 -9.29
C LEU A 104 -1.50 4.68 -7.84
N MET A 105 -0.76 3.59 -7.62
CA MET A 105 -0.40 3.11 -6.27
C MET A 105 0.45 4.11 -5.48
N HIS A 106 1.43 4.75 -6.12
CA HIS A 106 2.25 5.77 -5.49
C HIS A 106 1.42 6.99 -5.10
N LEU A 107 0.57 7.48 -6.00
CA LEU A 107 -0.35 8.59 -5.70
C LEU A 107 -1.26 8.27 -4.52
N LEU A 108 -1.82 7.06 -4.46
CA LEU A 108 -2.65 6.61 -3.35
C LEU A 108 -1.87 6.51 -2.03
N CYS A 109 -0.62 6.02 -2.07
CA CYS A 109 0.24 5.96 -0.90
C CYS A 109 0.64 7.36 -0.40
N PHE A 110 1.03 8.27 -1.29
CA PHE A 110 1.33 9.67 -0.96
C PHE A 110 0.10 10.40 -0.40
N TYR A 111 -1.07 10.15 -0.97
CA TYR A 111 -2.33 10.66 -0.46
C TYR A 111 -2.61 10.14 0.95
N CYS A 112 -2.44 8.84 1.19
CA CYS A 112 -2.60 8.25 2.53
C CYS A 112 -1.61 8.87 3.51
N LEU A 113 -0.34 9.02 3.14
CA LEU A 113 0.71 9.53 4.00
C LEU A 113 0.45 10.99 4.40
N SER A 114 0.04 11.81 3.43
CA SER A 114 -0.32 13.23 3.66
C SER A 114 -1.52 13.37 4.58
N ASN A 115 -2.54 12.53 4.40
CA ASN A 115 -3.74 12.54 5.24
C ASN A 115 -3.49 11.94 6.63
N VAL A 116 -2.70 10.86 6.75
CA VAL A 116 -2.29 10.27 8.04
C VAL A 116 -1.55 11.31 8.89
N LYS A 117 -0.57 12.00 8.29
CA LYS A 117 0.21 13.03 8.99
C LYS A 117 -0.69 14.17 9.48
N ARG A 118 -1.59 14.65 8.62
CA ARG A 118 -2.54 15.72 8.96
C ARG A 118 -3.56 15.29 10.03
N LEU A 119 -4.22 14.14 9.85
CA LEU A 119 -5.21 13.62 10.81
C LEU A 119 -4.58 13.31 12.17
N SER A 120 -3.35 12.79 12.18
CA SER A 120 -2.61 12.54 13.41
C SER A 120 -2.37 13.83 14.20
N THR A 121 -2.03 14.94 13.53
CA THR A 121 -1.83 16.23 14.18
C THR A 121 -3.14 16.80 14.72
N GLU A 122 -4.21 16.77 13.92
CA GLU A 122 -5.55 17.23 14.33
C GLU A 122 -6.08 16.42 15.54
N LEU A 123 -5.92 15.09 15.55
CA LEU A 123 -6.34 14.23 16.66
C LEU A 123 -5.49 14.38 17.92
N ARG A 124 -4.18 14.67 17.80
CA ARG A 124 -3.32 14.95 18.96
C ARG A 124 -3.71 16.26 19.63
N GLN A 125 -4.01 17.31 18.85
CA GLN A 125 -4.47 18.59 19.38
C GLN A 125 -5.83 18.46 20.10
N LEU A 126 -6.76 17.67 19.55
CA LEU A 126 -8.07 17.39 20.16
C LEU A 126 -7.99 16.55 21.45
N LYS A 127 -6.90 15.83 21.70
CA LYS A 127 -6.71 15.05 22.93
C LYS A 127 -6.03 15.87 24.04
N GLN A 128 -5.40 16.99 23.70
CA GLN A 128 -4.70 17.87 24.65
C GLN A 128 -5.56 19.04 25.15
N ASN A 129 -6.67 19.34 24.47
CA ASN A 129 -7.76 20.21 24.96
C ASN A 129 -8.86 19.38 25.62
#